data_AF-A0A417YZU1-F1
#
_entry.id   AF-A0A417YZU1-F1
#
_cell.length_a   1.000
_cell.length_b   1.000
_cell.length_c   1.000
_cell.angle_alpha   90.00
_cell.angle_beta   90.00
_cell.angle_gamma   90.00
#
_symmetry.space_group_name_H-M   'P 1'
#
loop_
_entity.id
_entity.type
_entity.pdbx_description
1 polymer ?
#
loop_
_entity_poly.entity_id
_entity_poly.type
_entity_poly.pdbx_seq_one_letter_code
_entity_poly.pdbx_strand_id
1 'polypeptide(L)' 'MVIQANMSPDGIVNVWEGTADIFNKYNLPITKQSLEALVKGEDLHSLLKELNDAVGSSTLTCVEGG' A
#
# COMPACT_ATOMS: atom_id res chain seq x y z
N MET A 1 9.73 -4.79 -5.57
CA MET A 1 8.60 -5.70 -5.27
C MET A 1 7.35 -4.84 -5.23
N VAL A 2 6.23 -5.28 -5.82
CA VAL A 2 5.01 -4.46 -5.99
C VAL A 2 3.85 -5.05 -5.20
N ILE A 3 2.97 -4.19 -4.69
CA ILE A 3 1.77 -4.58 -3.95
C ILE A 3 0.66 -4.91 -4.94
N GLN A 4 -0.01 -6.05 -4.72
CA GLN A 4 -1.09 -6.56 -5.58
C GLN A 4 -2.42 -6.64 -4.84
N ALA A 5 -3.53 -6.61 -5.59
CA ALA A 5 -4.90 -6.66 -5.07
C ALA A 5 -5.22 -7.92 -4.25
N ASN A 6 -4.55 -9.04 -4.56
CA ASN A 6 -4.76 -10.31 -3.87
C ASN A 6 -4.02 -10.38 -2.52
N MET A 7 -3.16 -9.40 -2.22
CA MET A 7 -2.43 -9.34 -0.96
C MET A 7 -3.35 -8.83 0.16
N SER A 8 -3.02 -9.22 1.40
CA SER A 8 -3.76 -8.79 2.58
C SER A 8 -3.07 -7.58 3.23
N PRO A 9 -3.83 -6.58 3.73
CA PRO A 9 -3.27 -5.44 4.48
C PRO A 9 -2.31 -5.86 5.60
N ASP A 10 -2.64 -6.94 6.32
CA ASP A 10 -1.79 -7.52 7.37
C ASP A 10 -0.39 -7.90 6.85
N GLY A 11 -0.34 -8.59 5.71
CA GLY A 11 0.92 -8.97 5.06
C GLY A 11 1.67 -7.76 4.49
N ILE A 12 0.94 -6.79 3.94
CA ILE A 12 1.53 -5.59 3.34
C ILE A 12 2.20 -4.73 4.43
N VAL A 13 1.51 -4.45 5.53
CA VAL A 13 2.06 -3.66 6.64
C VAL A 13 3.24 -4.37 7.30
N ASN A 14 3.21 -5.71 7.38
CA ASN A 14 4.31 -6.49 7.93
C ASN A 14 5.59 -6.39 7.09
N VAL A 15 5.46 -6.32 5.76
CA VAL A 15 6.60 -6.19 4.84
C VAL A 15 7.02 -4.72 4.65
N TRP A 16 6.05 -3.80 4.66
CA TRP A 16 6.25 -2.37 4.44
C TRP A 16 5.54 -1.56 5.53
N GLU A 17 6.22 -1.31 6.65
CA GLU A 17 5.66 -0.59 7.80
C GLU A 17 5.05 0.78 7.44
N GLY A 18 5.63 1.48 6.46
CA GLY A 18 5.13 2.79 6.00
C GLY A 18 3.76 2.76 5.30
N THR A 19 3.23 1.57 4.99
CA THR A 19 1.91 1.43 4.35
C THR A 19 0.75 1.48 5.35
N ALA A 20 1.01 1.33 6.65
CA ALA A 20 -0.03 1.38 7.69
C ALA A 20 -0.80 2.70 7.69
N ASP A 21 -0.10 3.81 7.44
CA ASP A 21 -0.68 5.16 7.39
C ASP A 21 -1.65 5.30 6.21
N ILE A 22 -1.33 4.68 5.08
CA ILE A 22 -2.18 4.65 3.88
C ILE A 22 -3.48 3.89 4.17
N PHE A 23 -3.40 2.73 4.81
CA PHE A 23 -4.62 2.01 5.19
C PHE A 23 -5.51 2.84 6.13
N ASN A 24 -4.91 3.56 7.08
CA ASN A 24 -5.64 4.44 7.98
C ASN A 24 -6.31 5.60 7.23
N LYS A 25 -5.60 6.25 6.30
CA LYS A 25 -6.11 7.32 5.42
C LYS A 25 -7.34 6.87 4.62
N TYR A 26 -7.32 5.63 4.10
CA TYR A 26 -8.44 5.03 3.38
C TYR A 26 -9.52 4.43 4.29
N ASN A 27 -9.40 4.54 5.62
CA ASN A 27 -10.29 3.94 6.62
C ASN A 27 -10.43 2.41 6.43
N LEU A 28 -9.35 1.75 6.04
CA LEU A 28 -9.32 0.31 5.82
C LEU A 28 -8.79 -0.44 7.05
N PRO A 29 -9.49 -1.47 7.51
CA PRO A 29 -9.00 -2.30 8.60
C PRO A 29 -7.81 -3.15 8.14
N ILE A 30 -6.80 -3.27 9.00
CA ILE A 30 -5.70 -4.22 8.79
C ILE A 30 -6.24 -5.62 9.06
N THR A 31 -6.52 -6.36 7.99
CA THR A 31 -7.06 -7.72 8.08
C THR A 31 -6.24 -8.68 7.24
N LYS A 32 -6.51 -9.97 7.42
CA LYS A 32 -5.96 -11.04 6.57
C LYS A 32 -6.74 -11.21 5.26
N GLN A 33 -7.80 -10.45 5.03
CA GLN A 33 -8.55 -10.47 3.77
C GLN A 33 -7.80 -9.71 2.68
N SER A 34 -8.01 -10.10 1.43
CA SER A 34 -7.42 -9.47 0.25
C SER A 34 -7.92 -8.04 0.06
N LEU A 35 -7.09 -7.15 -0.50
CA LEU A 35 -7.52 -5.78 -0.83
C LEU A 35 -8.73 -5.77 -1.77
N GLU A 36 -8.78 -6.66 -2.76
CA GLU A 36 -9.94 -6.81 -3.66
C GLU A 36 -11.24 -7.23 -2.97
N ALA A 37 -11.15 -7.82 -1.77
CA ALA A 37 -12.30 -8.18 -0.96
C ALA A 37 -12.79 -7.00 -0.09
N LEU A 38 -11.87 -6.13 0.33
CA LEU A 38 -12.15 -4.95 1.16
C LEU A 38 -12.58 -3.74 0.33
N VAL A 39 -11.98 -3.58 -0.86
CA VAL A 39 -12.17 -2.44 -1.75
C VAL A 39 -12.37 -2.96 -3.18
N LYS A 40 -13.33 -2.40 -3.90
CA LYS A 40 -13.66 -2.82 -5.27
C LYS A 40 -13.61 -1.65 -6.23
N GLY A 41 -13.33 -1.95 -7.50
CA GLY A 41 -13.39 -0.96 -8.58
C GLY A 41 -12.24 0.05 -8.54
N GLU A 42 -12.58 1.33 -8.76
CA GLU A 42 -11.61 2.41 -8.93
C GLU A 42 -10.87 2.78 -7.63
N ASP A 43 -11.51 2.59 -6.47
CA ASP A 43 -10.89 2.78 -5.16
C ASP A 43 -9.72 1.81 -4.92
N LEU A 44 -9.85 0.56 -5.38
CA LEU A 44 -8.80 -0.44 -5.27
C LEU A 44 -7.59 -0.06 -6.13
N HIS A 45 -7.85 0.44 -7.34
CA HIS A 45 -6.79 0.87 -8.24
C HIS A 45 -6.04 2.10 -7.70
N SER A 46 -6.79 3.04 -7.10
CA SER A 46 -6.23 4.23 -6.43
C SER A 46 -5.39 3.86 -5.21
N LEU A 47 -5.90 2.97 -4.36
CA LEU A 47 -5.18 2.45 -3.19
C LEU A 47 -3.89 1.73 -3.60
N LEU A 48 -3.96 0.83 -4.59
CA LEU A 48 -2.78 0.11 -5.08
C LEU A 48 -1.74 1.06 -5.65
N LYS A 49 -2.16 2.11 -6.36
CA LYS A 49 -1.25 3.14 -6.86
C LYS A 49 -0.55 3.85 -5.70
N GLU A 50 -1.28 4.30 -4.68
CA GLU A 50 -0.70 5.01 -3.53
C GLU A 50 0.25 4.10 -2.72
N LEU A 51 -0.14 2.85 -2.48
CA LEU A 51 0.68 1.84 -1.81
C LEU A 51 1.99 1.57 -2.57
N ASN A 52 1.92 1.35 -3.87
CA ASN A 52 3.10 1.13 -4.70
C ASN A 52 3.96 2.38 -4.84
N ASP A 53 3.36 3.57 -4.83
CA ASP A 53 4.10 4.84 -4.84
C ASP A 53 4.88 5.02 -3.54
N ALA A 54 4.28 4.72 -2.38
CA ALA A 54 4.99 4.80 -1.09
C ALA A 54 6.12 3.77 -0.98
N VAL A 55 5.90 2.54 -1.44
CA VAL A 55 6.93 1.49 -1.46
C VAL A 55 8.03 1.81 -2.48
N GLY A 56 7.67 2.36 -3.65
CA GLY A 56 8.60 2.76 -4.70
C GLY A 56 9.41 4.01 -4.34
N SER A 57 8.77 5.02 -3.77
CA SER A 57 9.41 6.25 -3.27
C SER A 57 10.34 5.99 -2.10
N SER A 58 10.11 4.92 -1.32
CA SER A 58 11.06 4.49 -0.28
C SER A 58 12.42 4.04 -0.85
N THR A 59 12.51 3.74 -2.15
CA THR A 59 13.81 3.49 -2.84
C THR A 59 14.41 4.74 -3.49
N LEU A 60 13.66 5.84 -3.53
CA LEU A 60 14.14 7.16 -3.92
C LEU A 60 14.35 8.00 -2.66
N THR A 61 15.36 7.63 -1.87
CA THR A 61 16.17 8.68 -1.26
C THR A 61 16.67 9.57 -2.39
N CYS A 62 15.97 10.68 -2.59
CA CYS A 62 16.51 11.91 -3.13
C CYS A 62 17.80 12.17 -2.37
N VAL A 63 18.93 11.77 -2.95
CA VAL A 63 20.19 12.41 -2.65
C VAL A 63 20.14 13.76 -3.36
N GLU A 64 19.76 14.79 -2.61
CA GLU A 64 20.19 16.14 -2.92
C GLU A 64 21.72 16.11 -3.03
N GLY A 65 22.30 16.34 -4.21
CA GLY A 65 23.75 16.40 -4.36
C GLY A 65 24.24 16.27 -5.79
N GLY A 66 24.31 17.41 -6.49
CA GLY A 66 24.99 17.58 -7.77
C GLY A 66 24.93 19.04 -8.22
#